data_AF-A0A3N6CZT7-F1
#
_entry.id   AF-A0A3N6CZT7-F1
#
_cell.length_a   1.000
_cell.length_b   1.000
_cell.length_c   1.000
_cell.angle_alpha   90.00
_cell.angle_beta   90.00
_cell.angle_gamma   90.00
#
_symmetry.space_group_name_H-M   'P 1'
#
loop_
_entity.id
_entity.type
_entity.pdbx_description
1 polymer ?
#
loop_
_entity_poly.entity_id
_entity_poly.type
_entity_poly.pdbx_seq_one_letter_code
_entity_poly.pdbx_strand_id
1 'polypeptide(L)'
;MRLSIKQHPGGAQLLAESPGTLSTGALSLMERLLRTLLDAGLPAGHCAVAADTLLSHVTGFVLQEQNQPDEPPPVTAERYAELCERFPLLMGPSMPRLSQDEKFTRSLRRHCAGFATPA
;
A
#
# COMPACT_ATOMS: atom_id res chain seq x y z
N MET A 1 10.52 6.41 0.08
CA MET A 1 9.19 6.68 0.65
C MET A 1 8.79 5.61 1.67
N ARG A 2 8.42 4.37 1.28
CA ARG A 2 8.02 3.29 2.21
C ARG A 2 8.97 3.11 3.41
N LEU A 3 10.27 2.92 3.17
CA LEU A 3 11.26 2.74 4.24
C LEU A 3 11.32 3.93 5.20
N SER A 4 11.30 5.16 4.67
CA SER A 4 11.31 6.38 5.47
C SER A 4 10.07 6.48 6.35
N ILE A 5 8.88 6.18 5.83
CA ILE A 5 7.63 6.21 6.62
C ILE A 5 7.66 5.12 7.70
N LYS A 6 8.14 3.92 7.35
CA LYS A 6 8.21 2.77 8.26
C LYS A 6 9.11 3.05 9.48
N GLN A 7 10.17 3.84 9.33
CA GLN A 7 11.08 4.25 10.41
C GLN A 7 10.43 5.19 11.45
N HIS A 8 9.28 5.78 11.15
CA HIS A 8 8.56 6.67 12.05
C HIS A 8 7.25 6.03 12.50
N PRO A 9 7.15 5.54 13.76
CA PRO A 9 5.89 5.07 14.31
C PRO A 9 4.79 6.14 14.16
N GLY A 10 3.62 5.75 13.64
CA GLY A 10 2.51 6.69 13.38
C GLY A 10 2.65 7.56 12.13
N GLY A 11 3.81 7.54 11.44
CA GLY A 11 4.06 8.33 10.24
C GLY A 11 3.11 8.00 9.08
N ALA A 12 2.69 6.74 8.96
CA ALA A 12 1.71 6.31 7.96
C ALA A 12 0.32 6.92 8.21
N GLN A 13 -0.13 6.97 9.46
CA GLN A 13 -1.43 7.54 9.83
C GLN A 13 -1.47 9.05 9.60
N LEU A 14 -0.42 9.76 10.00
CA LEU A 14 -0.30 11.20 9.79
C LEU A 14 -0.28 11.57 8.30
N LEU A 15 0.38 10.76 7.46
CA LEU A 15 0.38 10.96 6.02
C LEU A 15 -0.94 10.56 5.34
N ALA A 16 -1.67 9.58 5.88
CA ALA A 16 -2.99 9.21 5.35
C ALA A 16 -4.05 10.31 5.55
N GLU A 17 -3.90 11.12 6.59
CA GLU A 17 -4.74 12.31 6.84
C GLU A 17 -4.26 13.54 6.02
N SER A 18 -3.15 13.41 5.29
CA SER A 18 -2.59 14.46 4.45
C SER A 18 -3.05 14.32 3.00
N PRO A 19 -3.27 15.41 2.24
CA PRO A 19 -2.88 16.80 2.50
C PRO A 19 -3.89 17.64 3.30
N GLY A 20 -4.95 17.04 3.86
CA GLY A 20 -5.98 17.76 4.63
C GLY A 20 -5.45 18.55 5.84
N THR A 21 -4.28 18.18 6.36
CA THR A 21 -3.55 18.87 7.43
C THR A 21 -2.73 20.08 6.95
N LEU A 22 -2.69 20.34 5.63
CA LEU A 22 -1.94 21.42 4.97
C LEU A 22 -0.46 21.53 5.36
N SER A 23 0.16 20.42 5.78
CA SER A 23 1.59 20.41 6.08
C SER A 23 2.42 20.65 4.81
N THR A 24 3.43 21.51 4.90
CA THR A 24 4.32 21.83 3.77
C THR A 24 5.02 20.59 3.23
N GLY A 25 5.38 19.64 4.10
CA GLY A 25 5.96 18.35 3.73
C GLY A 25 5.01 17.50 2.90
N ALA A 26 3.75 17.37 3.29
CA ALA A 26 2.77 16.59 2.54
C ALA A 26 2.40 17.25 1.20
N LEU A 27 2.25 18.57 1.17
CA LEU A 27 2.01 19.31 -0.07
C LEU A 27 3.20 19.15 -1.04
N SER A 28 4.43 19.26 -0.53
CA SER A 28 5.64 19.06 -1.35
C SER A 28 5.74 17.63 -1.90
N LEU A 29 5.33 16.63 -1.10
CA LEU A 29 5.28 15.24 -1.55
C LEU A 29 4.24 15.04 -2.66
N MET A 30 3.03 15.57 -2.48
CA MET A 30 1.95 15.47 -3.47
C MET A 30 2.33 16.19 -4.77
N GLU A 31 2.89 17.41 -4.70
CA GLU A 31 3.36 18.15 -5.87
C GLU A 31 4.44 17.36 -6.65
N ARG A 32 5.41 16.78 -5.93
CA ARG A 32 6.44 15.93 -6.55
C ARG A 32 5.86 14.68 -7.21
N LEU A 33 4.86 14.06 -6.60
CA LEU A 33 4.19 12.89 -7.16
C LEU A 33 3.41 13.26 -8.43
N LEU A 34 2.63 14.33 -8.39
CA LEU A 34 1.91 14.86 -9.56
C LEU A 34 2.87 15.20 -10.71
N ARG A 35 3.99 15.89 -10.41
CA ARG A 35 5.04 16.18 -11.38
C ARG A 35 5.58 14.90 -12.02
N THR A 36 5.91 13.90 -11.21
CA THR A 36 6.43 12.61 -11.69
C THR A 36 5.44 11.91 -12.64
N LEU A 37 4.14 11.96 -12.33
CA LEU A 37 3.11 11.36 -13.17
C LEU A 37 2.94 12.11 -14.51
N LEU A 38 2.97 13.45 -14.47
CA LEU A 38 2.95 14.28 -15.67
C LEU A 38 4.18 14.02 -16.56
N ASP A 39 5.36 13.97 -15.96
CA ASP A 39 6.63 13.70 -16.67
C ASP A 39 6.66 12.28 -17.26
N ALA A 40 5.93 11.34 -16.64
CA ALA A 40 5.72 9.99 -17.16
C ALA A 40 4.67 9.91 -18.28
N GLY A 41 4.07 11.04 -18.67
CA GLY A 41 3.14 11.14 -19.79
C GLY A 41 1.68 10.81 -19.45
N LEU A 42 1.30 10.74 -18.17
CA LEU A 42 -0.10 10.57 -17.81
C LEU A 42 -0.89 11.84 -18.15
N PRO A 43 -2.13 11.72 -18.68
CA PRO A 43 -3.02 12.86 -18.85
C PRO A 43 -3.26 13.57 -17.52
N ALA A 44 -3.20 14.91 -17.51
CA ALA A 44 -3.37 15.70 -16.29
C ALA A 44 -4.67 15.37 -15.53
N GLY A 45 -5.75 15.06 -16.25
CA GLY A 45 -7.03 14.64 -15.66
C GLY A 45 -6.97 13.32 -14.88
N HIS A 46 -5.97 12.48 -15.12
CA HIS A 46 -5.75 11.23 -14.40
C HIS A 46 -4.73 11.36 -13.27
N CYS A 47 -3.85 12.37 -13.31
CA CYS A 47 -2.75 12.51 -12.37
C CYS A 47 -3.21 12.65 -10.92
N ALA A 48 -4.28 13.40 -10.65
CA ALA A 48 -4.79 13.58 -9.29
C ALA A 48 -5.25 12.25 -8.66
N VAL A 49 -6.05 11.47 -9.40
CA VAL A 49 -6.55 10.16 -8.95
C VAL A 49 -5.41 9.16 -8.80
N ALA A 50 -4.47 9.14 -9.74
CA ALA A 50 -3.32 8.25 -9.69
C ALA A 50 -2.40 8.59 -8.48
N ALA A 51 -2.14 9.87 -8.23
CA ALA A 51 -1.34 10.32 -7.10
C ALA A 51 -1.98 9.94 -5.76
N ASP A 52 -3.29 10.20 -5.60
CA ASP A 52 -4.04 9.85 -4.41
C ASP A 52 -4.07 8.34 -4.17
N THR A 53 -4.29 7.56 -5.22
CA THR A 53 -4.27 6.09 -5.17
C THR A 53 -2.90 5.57 -4.70
N LEU A 54 -1.81 6.12 -5.25
CA LEU A 54 -0.45 5.71 -4.87
C LEU A 54 -0.14 6.10 -3.43
N LEU A 55 -0.48 7.31 -3.01
CA LEU A 55 -0.25 7.77 -1.64
C LEU A 55 -1.03 6.90 -0.64
N SER A 56 -2.32 6.69 -0.87
CA SER A 56 -3.20 5.84 -0.06
C SER A 56 -2.69 4.39 -0.01
N HIS A 57 -2.23 3.85 -1.13
CA HIS A 57 -1.65 2.52 -1.17
C HIS A 57 -0.40 2.42 -0.30
N VAL A 58 0.54 3.36 -0.44
CA VAL A 58 1.81 3.33 0.30
C VAL A 58 1.58 3.54 1.80
N THR A 59 0.74 4.48 2.21
CA THR A 59 0.45 4.72 3.63
C THR A 59 -0.30 3.54 4.25
N GLY A 60 -1.32 3.01 3.58
CA GLY A 60 -2.04 1.82 4.04
C GLY A 60 -1.14 0.59 4.14
N PHE A 61 -0.25 0.39 3.17
CA PHE A 61 0.72 -0.73 3.21
C PHE A 61 1.67 -0.60 4.40
N VAL A 62 2.26 0.58 4.63
CA VAL A 62 3.16 0.80 5.76
C VAL A 62 2.43 0.65 7.10
N LEU A 63 1.19 1.13 7.19
CA LEU A 63 0.36 0.96 8.39
C LEU A 63 0.15 -0.52 8.71
N GLN A 64 -0.10 -1.37 7.71
CA GLN A 64 -0.21 -2.82 7.92
C GLN A 64 1.11 -3.43 8.38
N GLU A 65 2.24 -3.01 7.82
CA GLU A 65 3.56 -3.49 8.26
C GLU A 65 3.90 -3.08 9.69
N GLN A 66 3.56 -1.86 10.09
CA GLN A 66 3.81 -1.35 11.44
C GLN A 66 2.90 -2.01 12.49
N ASN A 67 1.72 -2.48 12.09
CA ASN A 67 0.78 -3.19 12.97
C ASN A 67 0.91 -4.72 12.89
N GLN A 68 1.86 -5.24 12.12
CA GLN A 68 2.07 -6.69 12.03
C GLN A 68 2.63 -7.18 13.38
N PRO A 69 1.98 -8.16 14.04
CA PRO A 69 2.47 -8.66 15.31
C PRO A 69 3.82 -9.37 15.13
N ASP A 70 4.70 -9.23 16.13
CA ASP A 70 6.03 -9.85 16.13
C ASP A 70 5.96 -11.38 16.13
N GLU A 71 4.95 -11.93 16.79
CA GLU A 71 4.67 -13.36 16.84
C GLU A 71 3.32 -13.69 16.22
N PRO A 72 3.20 -14.82 15.48
CA PRO A 72 1.90 -15.32 15.05
C PRO A 72 0.97 -15.55 16.24
N PRO A 73 -0.34 -15.31 16.10
CA PRO A 73 -1.27 -15.61 17.17
C PRO A 73 -1.24 -17.12 17.51
N PRO A 74 -1.40 -17.49 18.79
CA PRO A 74 -1.47 -18.89 19.18
C PRO A 74 -2.74 -19.52 18.60
N VAL A 75 -2.60 -20.55 17.77
CA VAL A 75 -3.71 -21.26 17.13
C VAL A 75 -3.52 -22.77 17.32
N THR A 76 -4.55 -23.46 17.81
CA THR A 76 -4.54 -24.92 17.94
C THR A 76 -4.71 -25.60 16.58
N ALA A 77 -4.34 -26.88 16.48
CA ALA A 77 -4.48 -27.64 15.23
C ALA A 77 -5.95 -27.72 14.77
N GLU A 78 -6.89 -27.91 15.70
CA GLU A 78 -8.32 -28.00 15.42
C GLU A 78 -8.84 -26.67 14.86
N ARG A 79 -8.44 -25.55 15.47
CA ARG A 79 -8.83 -24.23 14.99
C ARG A 79 -8.21 -23.91 13.64
N TYR A 80 -6.97 -24.33 13.40
CA TYR A 80 -6.33 -24.16 12.10
C TYR A 80 -7.05 -24.95 11.00
N ALA A 81 -7.44 -26.21 11.27
CA ALA A 81 -8.21 -27.03 10.34
C ALA A 81 -9.56 -26.38 9.99
N GLU A 82 -10.30 -25.89 10.99
CA GLU A 82 -11.57 -25.17 10.77
C GLU A 82 -11.38 -23.92 9.88
N LEU A 83 -10.31 -23.15 10.11
CA LEU A 83 -10.00 -21.97 9.28
C LEU A 83 -9.65 -22.35 7.84
N CYS A 84 -8.94 -23.46 7.63
CA CYS A 84 -8.61 -23.97 6.31
C CYS A 84 -9.87 -24.37 5.51
N GLU A 85 -10.83 -25.04 6.17
CA GLU A 85 -12.10 -25.40 5.53
C GLU A 85 -12.96 -24.17 5.20
N ARG A 86 -13.02 -23.19 6.11
CA ARG A 86 -13.85 -21.98 5.95
C ARG A 86 -13.26 -20.96 4.98
N PHE A 87 -11.94 -20.85 4.90
CA PHE A 87 -11.24 -19.82 4.12
C PHE A 87 -10.20 -20.41 3.15
N PRO A 88 -10.59 -21.31 2.23
CA PRO A 88 -9.65 -22.07 1.41
C PRO A 88 -8.82 -21.19 0.46
N LEU A 89 -9.31 -20.01 0.06
CA LEU A 89 -8.55 -19.07 -0.77
C LEU A 89 -7.41 -18.36 -0.01
N LEU A 90 -7.58 -18.15 1.30
CA LEU A 90 -6.58 -17.48 2.14
C LEU A 90 -5.61 -18.48 2.77
N MET A 91 -6.14 -19.63 3.19
CA MET A 91 -5.42 -20.62 3.98
C MET A 91 -4.86 -21.77 3.14
N GLY A 92 -5.46 -22.04 1.98
CA GLY A 92 -5.06 -23.10 1.05
C GLY A 92 -3.85 -22.74 0.17
N PRO A 93 -3.38 -23.69 -0.65
CA PRO A 93 -2.15 -23.54 -1.44
C PRO A 93 -2.33 -22.69 -2.71
N SER A 94 -3.58 -22.35 -3.07
CA SER A 94 -3.90 -21.71 -4.36
C SER A 94 -3.34 -20.30 -4.50
N MET A 95 -3.10 -19.59 -3.39
CA MET A 95 -2.54 -18.24 -3.40
C MET A 95 -1.08 -18.27 -2.96
N PRO A 96 -0.15 -17.68 -3.74
CA PRO A 96 1.26 -17.68 -3.39
C PRO A 96 1.51 -16.85 -2.11
N ARG A 97 2.28 -17.42 -1.18
CA ARG A 97 2.77 -16.69 -0.01
C ARG A 97 3.94 -15.81 -0.41
N LEU A 98 3.64 -14.54 -0.67
CA LEU A 98 4.62 -13.52 -1.04
C LEU A 98 5.15 -12.79 0.21
N SER A 99 6.42 -12.41 0.20
CA SER A 99 6.97 -11.48 1.19
C SER A 99 6.31 -10.10 1.08
N GLN A 100 6.37 -9.28 2.13
CA GLN A 100 5.83 -7.93 2.08
C GLN A 100 6.50 -7.08 1.00
N ASP A 101 7.82 -7.22 0.82
CA ASP A 101 8.57 -6.49 -0.21
C ASP A 101 8.11 -6.86 -1.63
N GLU A 102 7.84 -8.14 -1.85
CA GLU A 102 7.36 -8.63 -3.13
C GLU A 102 5.92 -8.17 -3.40
N LYS A 103 5.04 -8.22 -2.38
CA LYS A 103 3.68 -7.68 -2.48
C LYS A 103 3.71 -6.20 -2.85
N PHE A 104 4.51 -5.40 -2.13
CA PHE A 104 4.63 -3.95 -2.34
C PHE A 104 5.13 -3.60 -3.74
N THR A 105 6.17 -4.29 -4.20
CA THR A 105 6.75 -4.03 -5.52
C THR A 105 5.79 -4.44 -6.64
N ARG A 106 5.11 -5.59 -6.50
CA ARG A 106 4.12 -6.05 -7.47
C ARG A 106 2.88 -5.16 -7.51
N SER A 107 2.39 -4.68 -6.36
CA SER A 107 1.23 -3.79 -6.32
C SER A 107 1.52 -2.44 -6.96
N LEU A 108 2.66 -1.80 -6.66
CA LEU A 108 3.05 -0.53 -7.29
C LEU A 108 3.18 -0.67 -8.80
N ARG A 109 3.84 -1.71 -9.30
CA ARG A 109 3.95 -1.96 -10.74
C ARG A 109 2.58 -2.11 -11.39
N ARG A 110 1.65 -2.82 -10.75
CA ARG A 110 0.28 -2.99 -11.26
C ARG A 110 -0.49 -1.68 -11.27
N HIS A 111 -0.41 -0.88 -10.21
CA HIS A 111 -1.05 0.44 -10.17
C HIS A 111 -0.52 1.35 -11.28
N CYS A 112 0.81 1.48 -11.41
CA CYS A 112 1.42 2.30 -12.45
C CYS A 112 1.05 1.83 -13.87
N ALA A 113 1.06 0.51 -14.12
CA ALA A 113 0.64 -0.04 -15.42
C ALA A 113 -0.85 0.24 -15.70
N GLY A 114 -1.70 0.14 -14.68
CA GLY A 114 -3.12 0.45 -14.80
C GLY A 114 -3.37 1.91 -15.17
N PHE A 115 -2.65 2.86 -14.57
CA PHE A 115 -2.81 4.29 -14.90
C PHE A 115 -2.35 4.66 -16.32
N ALA A 116 -1.45 3.88 -16.90
CA ALA A 116 -0.98 4.06 -18.26
C ALA A 116 -1.92 3.47 -19.33
N THR A 117 -2.97 2.74 -18.90
CA THR A 117 -3.93 2.13 -19.83
C THR A 117 -4.99 3.18 -20.22
N PRO A 118 -5.29 3.35 -21.52
CA PRO A 118 -6.41 4.19 -21.95
C PRO A 118 -7.73 3.72 -21.34
N ALA A 119 -8.61 4.66 -20.98
CA ALA A 119 -9.97 4.36 -20.54
C ALA A 119 -10.84 3.85 -21.71
#